data_AF-A0A9D5W111-F1
#
_entry.id   AF-A0A9D5W111-F1
#
_cell.length_a   1.000
_cell.length_b   1.000
_cell.length_c   1.000
_cell.angle_alpha   90.00
_cell.angle_beta   90.00
_cell.angle_gamma   90.00
#
_symmetry.space_group_name_H-M   'P 1'
#
loop_
_entity.id
_entity.type
_entity.pdbx_description
1 polymer ?
#
loop_
_entity_poly.entity_id
_entity_poly.type
_entity_poly.pdbx_seq_one_letter_code
_entity_poly.pdbx_strand_id
1 'polypeptide(L)'
;MTSTPKTIQEDLARAKSFYQRNDVQRSLMSLGSALRGLLECRIAGPEKARIDTMLREGYQNANKFDKVREFAPKGLAYVKGDEKSMLAALLPVVRQIDEALKRESLEAMRARKLLIDQMVIKGNKLLADKNINEAMRCFREAAAEFKDETGLFPLVATRLIDTGNFKQSIEFSRRAVFESPANPRAYDLLQTGLIKSGDWDAGDKFFAEAQKQLGDNAFLLQLLAVVKAKRGDFPGAAAAAAKALALDPALEQAAKILKIAKAG
;
A
#
# COMPACT_ATOMS: atom_id res chain seq x y z
N MET A 1 9.01 -26.79 14.10
CA MET A 1 9.55 -27.25 15.40
C MET A 1 8.41 -27.93 16.12
N THR A 2 8.58 -29.17 16.56
CA THR A 2 7.56 -29.90 17.33
C THR A 2 7.38 -29.22 18.69
N SER A 3 6.15 -28.85 19.03
CA SER A 3 5.83 -28.30 20.34
C SER A 3 6.15 -29.33 21.45
N THR A 4 6.60 -28.87 22.61
CA THR A 4 6.87 -29.70 23.79
C THR A 4 6.33 -29.00 25.05
N PRO A 5 6.10 -29.71 26.16
CA PRO A 5 5.70 -29.06 27.42
C PRO A 5 6.68 -27.96 27.85
N LYS A 6 7.98 -28.14 27.61
CA LYS A 6 9.02 -27.15 27.90
C LYS A 6 8.86 -25.88 27.05
N THR A 7 8.70 -26.02 25.74
CA THR A 7 8.57 -24.86 24.84
C THR A 7 7.29 -24.06 25.11
N ILE A 8 6.20 -24.75 25.50
CA ILE A 8 4.95 -24.08 25.90
C ILE A 8 5.14 -23.28 27.20
N GLN A 9 5.85 -23.83 28.18
CA GLN A 9 6.20 -23.10 29.40
C GLN A 9 7.10 -21.89 29.10
N GLU A 10 8.06 -22.03 28.18
CA GLU A 10 8.90 -20.92 27.72
C GLU A 10 8.08 -19.81 27.05
N ASP A 11 7.11 -20.17 26.21
CA ASP A 11 6.17 -19.21 25.61
C ASP A 11 5.35 -18.45 26.67
N LEU A 12 4.82 -19.16 27.66
CA LEU A 12 4.06 -18.53 28.74
C LEU A 12 4.94 -17.66 29.65
N ALA A 13 6.19 -18.06 29.89
CA ALA A 13 7.16 -17.25 30.61
C ALA A 13 7.53 -15.98 29.81
N ARG A 14 7.71 -16.08 28.49
CA ARG A 14 7.90 -14.93 27.59
C ARG A 14 6.71 -13.98 27.66
N ALA A 15 5.49 -14.50 27.58
CA ALA A 15 4.28 -13.69 27.68
C ALA A 15 4.27 -12.85 28.99
N LYS A 16 4.59 -13.48 30.13
CA LYS A 16 4.70 -12.78 31.42
C LYS A 16 5.80 -11.72 31.43
N SER A 17 6.97 -12.01 30.87
CA SER A 17 8.08 -11.05 30.75
C SER A 17 7.70 -9.84 29.89
N PHE A 18 7.03 -10.06 28.76
CA PHE A 18 6.53 -8.98 27.91
C PHE A 18 5.45 -8.14 28.60
N TYR A 19 4.56 -8.77 29.36
CA TYR A 19 3.61 -8.06 30.21
C TYR A 19 4.30 -7.13 31.22
N GLN A 20 5.35 -7.58 31.90
CA GLN A 20 6.11 -6.74 32.84
C GLN A 20 6.78 -5.53 32.16
N ARG A 21 7.05 -5.62 30.87
CA ARG A 21 7.63 -4.54 30.05
C ARG A 21 6.56 -3.70 29.32
N ASN A 22 5.28 -3.96 29.60
CA ASN A 22 4.13 -3.37 28.92
C ASN A 22 4.11 -3.57 27.39
N ASP A 23 4.74 -4.65 26.89
CA ASP A 23 4.78 -5.02 25.47
C ASP A 23 3.58 -5.92 25.13
N VAL A 24 2.42 -5.28 24.87
CA VAL A 24 1.15 -5.96 24.62
C VAL A 24 1.22 -6.91 23.42
N GLN A 25 1.85 -6.49 22.33
CA GLN A 25 1.91 -7.25 21.09
C GLN A 25 2.67 -8.57 21.31
N ARG A 26 3.91 -8.49 21.83
CA ARG A 26 4.72 -9.69 22.03
C ARG A 26 4.12 -10.58 23.12
N SER A 27 3.51 -9.99 24.16
CA SER A 27 2.82 -10.76 25.20
C SER A 27 1.70 -11.64 24.63
N LEU A 28 0.80 -11.06 23.83
CA LEU A 28 -0.33 -11.81 23.26
C LEU A 28 0.12 -12.79 22.16
N MET A 29 1.16 -12.46 21.39
CA MET A 29 1.75 -13.40 20.43
C MET A 29 2.32 -14.64 21.12
N SER A 30 3.06 -14.46 22.22
CA SER A 30 3.59 -15.57 23.01
C SER A 30 2.47 -16.41 23.64
N LEU A 31 1.36 -15.80 24.08
CA LEU A 31 0.16 -16.53 24.51
C LEU A 31 -0.48 -17.33 23.38
N GLY A 32 -0.56 -16.77 22.18
CA GLY A 32 -1.07 -17.48 21.00
C GLY A 32 -0.19 -18.65 20.59
N SER A 33 1.14 -18.50 20.68
CA SER A 33 2.10 -19.58 20.45
C SER A 33 1.91 -20.73 21.44
N ALA A 34 1.78 -20.42 22.74
CA ALA A 34 1.52 -21.42 23.77
C ALA A 34 0.22 -22.21 23.52
N LEU A 35 -0.85 -21.52 23.11
CA LEU A 35 -2.14 -22.17 22.78
C LEU A 35 -2.04 -23.08 21.56
N ARG A 36 -1.31 -22.69 20.52
CA ARG A 36 -1.05 -23.56 19.36
C ARG A 36 -0.28 -24.81 19.78
N GLY A 37 0.77 -24.65 20.60
CA GLY A 37 1.53 -25.79 21.11
C GLY A 37 0.68 -26.75 21.95
N LEU A 38 -0.28 -26.23 22.72
CA LEU A 38 -1.25 -27.05 23.47
C LEU A 38 -2.23 -27.82 22.59
N LEU A 39 -2.55 -27.31 21.40
CA LEU A 39 -3.39 -28.03 20.42
C LEU A 39 -2.60 -29.11 19.65
N GLU A 40 -1.29 -28.96 19.55
CA GLU A 40 -0.38 -29.89 18.86
C GLU A 40 0.10 -31.04 19.75
N CYS A 41 0.10 -30.86 21.08
CA CYS A 41 0.67 -31.82 22.01
C CYS A 41 -0.32 -32.28 23.08
N ARG A 42 -0.40 -33.61 23.28
CA ARG A 42 -1.09 -34.19 24.43
C ARG A 42 -0.18 -34.11 25.66
N ILE A 43 -0.58 -33.30 26.64
CA ILE A 43 0.13 -33.12 27.91
C ILE A 43 -0.77 -33.62 29.03
N ALA A 44 -0.22 -34.42 29.93
CA ALA A 44 -0.93 -34.97 31.08
C ALA A 44 -0.11 -34.79 32.36
N GLY A 45 -0.76 -34.97 33.52
CA GLY A 45 -0.08 -34.98 34.80
C GLY A 45 0.39 -33.60 35.29
N PRO A 46 1.45 -33.55 36.12
CA PRO A 46 1.90 -32.32 36.80
C PRO A 46 2.27 -31.19 35.85
N GLU A 47 2.82 -31.51 34.66
CA GLU A 47 3.19 -30.51 33.66
C GLU A 47 1.97 -29.78 33.09
N LYS A 48 0.86 -30.50 32.85
CA LYS A 48 -0.38 -29.89 32.38
C LYS A 48 -0.95 -28.94 33.44
N ALA A 49 -0.95 -29.34 34.72
CA ALA A 49 -1.41 -28.48 35.81
C ALA A 49 -0.59 -27.18 35.95
N ARG A 50 0.74 -27.28 35.77
CA ARG A 50 1.63 -26.11 35.74
C ARG A 50 1.32 -25.20 34.55
N ILE A 51 1.20 -25.75 33.35
CA ILE A 51 0.86 -24.99 32.14
C ILE A 51 -0.51 -24.31 32.28
N ASP A 52 -1.52 -25.00 32.80
CA ASP A 52 -2.85 -24.43 33.03
C ASP A 52 -2.81 -23.23 34.00
N THR A 53 -1.96 -23.31 35.03
CA THR A 53 -1.74 -22.22 35.99
C THR A 53 -1.08 -21.02 35.31
N MET A 54 -0.02 -21.26 34.55
CA MET A 54 0.69 -20.22 33.79
C MET A 54 -0.21 -19.59 32.72
N LEU A 55 -1.06 -20.39 32.06
CA LEU A 55 -2.00 -19.92 31.05
C LEU A 55 -3.10 -19.05 31.67
N ARG A 56 -3.62 -19.45 32.84
CA ARG A 56 -4.58 -18.62 33.60
C ARG A 56 -3.96 -17.28 33.99
N GLU A 57 -2.74 -17.29 34.55
CA GLU A 57 -2.01 -16.07 34.89
C GLU A 57 -1.78 -15.20 33.64
N GLY A 58 -1.40 -15.81 32.52
CA GLY A 58 -1.20 -15.14 31.25
C GLY A 58 -2.45 -14.42 30.76
N TYR A 59 -3.63 -15.06 30.84
CA TYR A 59 -4.91 -14.44 30.50
C TYR A 59 -5.31 -13.32 31.46
N GLN A 60 -5.04 -13.47 32.75
CA GLN A 60 -5.26 -12.40 33.74
C GLN A 60 -4.38 -11.18 33.43
N ASN A 61 -3.12 -11.40 33.07
CA ASN A 61 -2.19 -10.33 32.70
C ASN A 61 -2.57 -9.69 31.36
N ALA A 62 -2.96 -10.48 30.36
CA ALA A 62 -3.45 -9.97 29.09
C ALA A 62 -4.65 -9.02 29.26
N ASN A 63 -5.58 -9.36 30.17
CA ASN A 63 -6.77 -8.56 30.45
C ASN A 63 -6.52 -7.26 31.24
N LYS A 64 -5.28 -7.01 31.67
CA LYS A 64 -4.86 -5.76 32.31
C LYS A 64 -4.31 -4.73 31.31
N PHE A 65 -4.04 -5.11 30.06
CA PHE A 65 -3.67 -4.15 29.04
C PHE A 65 -4.89 -3.33 28.61
N ASP A 66 -4.79 -2.01 28.68
CA ASP A 66 -5.84 -1.10 28.18
C ASP A 66 -6.13 -1.37 26.70
N LYS A 67 -5.08 -1.63 25.92
CA LYS A 67 -5.20 -1.96 24.49
C LYS A 67 -6.00 -3.25 24.24
N VAL A 68 -5.93 -4.23 25.14
CA VAL A 68 -6.77 -5.44 25.04
C VAL A 68 -8.23 -5.10 25.31
N ARG A 69 -8.51 -4.17 26.24
CA ARG A 69 -9.87 -3.72 26.53
C ARG A 69 -10.49 -2.89 25.40
N GLU A 70 -9.68 -2.17 24.63
CA GLU A 70 -10.16 -1.46 23.44
C GLU A 70 -10.74 -2.42 22.38
N PHE A 71 -10.12 -3.58 22.16
CA PHE A 71 -10.52 -4.55 21.12
C PHE A 71 -11.34 -5.73 21.64
N ALA A 72 -11.25 -6.02 22.94
CA ALA A 72 -12.06 -6.98 23.66
C ALA A 72 -12.56 -6.34 24.97
N PRO A 73 -13.65 -5.55 24.94
CA PRO A 73 -14.15 -4.83 26.12
C PRO A 73 -14.45 -5.73 27.32
N LYS A 74 -14.99 -6.92 27.05
CA LYS A 74 -15.26 -7.96 28.08
C LYS A 74 -14.00 -8.70 28.56
N GLY A 75 -12.85 -8.42 27.93
CA GLY A 75 -11.61 -9.16 28.11
C GLY A 75 -11.62 -10.48 27.32
N LEU A 76 -10.43 -11.10 27.27
CA LEU A 76 -10.22 -12.44 26.77
C LEU A 76 -10.68 -13.45 27.81
N ALA A 77 -11.63 -14.30 27.46
CA ALA A 77 -12.13 -15.34 28.35
C ALA A 77 -11.12 -16.50 28.47
N TYR A 78 -10.83 -16.91 29.71
CA TYR A 78 -10.08 -18.13 29.99
C TYR A 78 -11.07 -19.27 30.24
N VAL A 79 -11.00 -20.33 29.43
CA VAL A 79 -11.82 -21.54 29.58
C VAL A 79 -10.89 -22.74 29.66
N LYS A 80 -10.83 -23.37 30.83
CA LYS A 80 -9.91 -24.50 31.06
C LYS A 80 -10.24 -25.66 30.11
N GLY A 81 -9.25 -26.09 29.34
CA GLY A 81 -9.38 -27.22 28.41
C GLY A 81 -10.09 -26.90 27.09
N ASP A 82 -10.40 -25.62 26.84
CA ASP A 82 -10.93 -25.16 25.55
C ASP A 82 -9.94 -24.20 24.87
N GLU A 83 -8.71 -24.68 24.69
CA GLU A 83 -7.62 -23.92 24.07
C GLU A 83 -7.96 -23.49 22.63
N LYS A 84 -8.84 -24.23 21.95
CA LYS A 84 -9.31 -23.93 20.60
C LYS A 84 -10.14 -22.65 20.57
N SER A 85 -11.17 -22.53 21.42
CA SER A 85 -11.99 -21.32 21.49
C SER A 85 -11.19 -20.13 22.01
N MET A 86 -10.31 -20.36 22.98
CA MET A 86 -9.38 -19.35 23.50
C MET A 86 -8.48 -18.78 22.40
N LEU A 87 -7.86 -19.63 21.58
CA LEU A 87 -7.03 -19.20 20.45
C LEU A 87 -7.86 -18.45 19.40
N ALA A 88 -9.07 -18.94 19.09
CA ALA A 88 -9.98 -18.28 18.15
C ALA A 88 -10.40 -16.88 18.61
N ALA A 89 -10.55 -16.65 19.92
CA ALA A 89 -10.83 -15.34 20.49
C ALA A 89 -9.60 -14.42 20.54
N LEU A 90 -8.41 -14.98 20.79
CA LEU A 90 -7.17 -14.23 20.92
C LEU A 90 -6.64 -13.70 19.58
N LEU A 91 -6.69 -14.50 18.51
CA LEU A 91 -6.06 -14.15 17.23
C LEU A 91 -6.62 -12.86 16.59
N PRO A 92 -7.95 -12.61 16.55
CA PRO A 92 -8.49 -11.34 16.06
C PRO A 92 -7.97 -10.14 16.87
N VAL A 93 -7.89 -10.26 18.19
CA VAL A 93 -7.40 -9.19 19.08
C VAL A 93 -5.92 -8.91 18.83
N VAL A 94 -5.10 -9.95 18.68
CA VAL A 94 -3.67 -9.80 18.32
C VAL A 94 -3.52 -9.05 17.00
N ARG A 95 -4.31 -9.41 15.98
CA ARG A 95 -4.29 -8.77 14.68
C ARG A 95 -4.72 -7.30 14.77
N GLN A 96 -5.81 -7.01 15.47
CA GLN A 96 -6.31 -5.65 15.64
C GLN A 96 -5.33 -4.75 16.40
N ILE A 97 -4.66 -5.29 17.42
CA ILE A 97 -3.61 -4.57 18.16
C ILE A 97 -2.40 -4.31 17.26
N ASP A 98 -1.94 -5.29 16.49
CA ASP A 98 -0.84 -5.10 15.53
C ASP A 98 -1.18 -4.04 14.48
N GLU A 99 -2.39 -4.09 13.91
CA GLU A 99 -2.89 -3.07 12.98
C GLU A 99 -2.96 -1.69 13.65
N ALA A 100 -3.42 -1.59 14.89
CA ALA A 100 -3.51 -0.34 15.63
C ALA A 100 -2.15 0.24 16.03
N LEU A 101 -1.16 -0.60 16.31
CA LEU A 101 0.23 -0.17 16.57
C LEU A 101 0.95 0.27 15.30
N LYS A 102 0.58 -0.31 14.15
CA LYS A 102 1.07 0.12 12.82
C LYS A 102 0.35 1.36 12.30
N ARG A 103 -0.84 1.67 12.81
CA ARG A 103 -1.52 2.92 12.51
C ARG A 103 -0.68 4.07 13.05
N GLU A 104 -0.37 4.97 12.15
CA GLU A 104 0.26 6.22 12.48
C GLU A 104 -0.67 7.05 13.38
N SER A 105 -0.10 7.77 14.35
CA SER A 105 -0.88 8.66 15.21
C SER A 105 -1.49 9.81 14.40
N LEU A 106 -2.58 10.39 14.90
CA LEU A 106 -3.19 11.55 14.25
C LEU A 106 -2.22 12.72 14.13
N GLU A 107 -1.34 12.91 15.13
CA GLU A 107 -0.32 13.95 15.13
C GLU A 107 0.75 13.70 14.06
N ALA A 108 1.25 12.47 13.95
CA ALA A 108 2.22 12.11 12.92
C ALA A 108 1.61 12.21 11.51
N MET A 109 0.36 11.78 11.33
CA MET A 109 -0.36 11.96 10.07
C MET A 109 -0.47 13.44 9.70
N ARG A 110 -0.86 14.31 10.65
CA ARG A 110 -0.97 15.75 10.42
C ARG A 110 0.38 16.36 10.06
N ALA A 111 1.44 16.00 10.78
CA ALA A 111 2.80 16.49 10.52
C ALA A 111 3.27 16.08 9.11
N ARG A 112 3.05 14.82 8.72
CA ARG A 112 3.38 14.33 7.38
C ARG A 112 2.62 15.08 6.28
N LYS A 113 1.30 15.20 6.42
CA LYS A 113 0.46 15.91 5.44
C LYS A 113 0.85 17.38 5.31
N LEU A 114 1.15 18.03 6.43
CA LEU A 114 1.66 19.40 6.43
C LEU A 114 3.02 19.51 5.70
N LEU A 115 3.92 18.53 5.89
CA LEU A 115 5.20 18.49 5.20
C LEU A 115 5.02 18.33 3.67
N ILE A 116 4.11 17.44 3.24
CA ILE A 116 3.75 17.30 1.81
C ILE A 116 3.29 18.64 1.25
N ASP A 117 2.34 19.32 1.93
CA ASP A 117 1.81 20.60 1.48
C ASP A 117 2.90 21.68 1.39
N GLN A 118 3.75 21.78 2.41
CA GLN A 118 4.88 22.73 2.43
C GLN A 118 5.83 22.49 1.25
N MET A 119 6.17 21.24 0.97
CA MET A 119 7.07 20.89 -0.13
C MET A 119 6.43 21.15 -1.50
N VAL A 120 5.14 20.88 -1.67
CA VAL A 120 4.42 21.21 -2.90
C VAL A 120 4.33 22.73 -3.10
N ILE A 121 4.01 23.50 -2.05
CA ILE A 121 3.95 24.97 -2.11
C ILE A 121 5.32 25.55 -2.49
N LYS A 122 6.39 25.08 -1.83
CA LYS A 122 7.76 25.50 -2.13
C LYS A 122 8.17 25.13 -3.55
N GLY A 123 7.86 23.91 -4.00
CA GLY A 123 8.12 23.47 -5.37
C GLY A 123 7.41 24.33 -6.41
N ASN A 124 6.15 24.68 -6.17
CA ASN A 124 5.39 25.56 -7.06
C ASN A 124 5.99 26.97 -7.14
N LYS A 125 6.47 27.53 -6.02
CA LYS A 125 7.17 28.81 -6.03
C LYS A 125 8.47 28.74 -6.85
N LEU A 126 9.25 27.68 -6.67
CA LEU A 126 10.48 27.45 -7.44
C LEU A 126 10.21 27.25 -8.93
N LEU A 127 9.10 26.63 -9.32
CA LEU A 127 8.67 26.56 -10.73
C LEU A 127 8.37 27.95 -11.30
N ALA A 128 7.68 28.80 -10.55
CA ALA A 128 7.40 30.18 -10.96
C ALA A 128 8.71 30.98 -11.15
N ASP A 129 9.70 30.71 -10.30
CA ASP A 129 11.05 31.29 -10.39
C ASP A 129 11.94 30.61 -11.46
N LYS A 130 11.38 29.67 -12.25
CA LYS A 130 12.08 28.85 -13.27
C LYS A 130 13.23 28.00 -12.73
N ASN A 131 13.28 27.78 -11.42
CA ASN A 131 14.26 26.89 -10.78
C ASN A 131 13.73 25.44 -10.75
N ILE A 132 13.74 24.81 -11.93
CA ILE A 132 13.11 23.49 -12.14
C ILE A 132 13.80 22.39 -11.32
N ASN A 133 15.12 22.44 -11.16
CA ASN A 133 15.87 21.40 -10.45
C ASN A 133 15.50 21.38 -8.96
N GLU A 134 15.46 22.53 -8.30
CA GLU A 134 15.06 22.61 -6.89
C GLU A 134 13.56 22.35 -6.72
N ALA A 135 12.72 22.76 -7.67
CA ALA A 135 11.30 22.40 -7.65
C ALA A 135 11.09 20.88 -7.67
N MET A 136 11.82 20.17 -8.54
CA MET A 136 11.79 18.72 -8.62
C MET A 136 12.27 18.05 -7.34
N ARG A 137 13.26 18.61 -6.64
CA ARG A 137 13.68 18.11 -5.33
C ARG A 137 12.55 18.21 -4.30
N CYS A 138 11.90 19.38 -4.22
CA CYS A 138 10.75 19.55 -3.31
C CYS A 138 9.61 18.59 -3.65
N PHE A 139 9.26 18.41 -4.92
CA PHE A 139 8.20 17.46 -5.29
C PHE A 139 8.55 16.01 -4.99
N ARG A 140 9.82 15.61 -5.14
CA ARG A 140 10.29 14.27 -4.76
C ARG A 140 10.28 14.07 -3.25
N GLU A 141 10.62 15.10 -2.47
CA GLU A 141 10.51 15.08 -1.00
C GLU A 141 9.03 14.93 -0.59
N ALA A 142 8.11 15.69 -1.17
CA ALA A 142 6.67 15.50 -0.94
C ALA A 142 6.21 14.08 -1.28
N ALA A 143 6.72 13.54 -2.39
CA ALA A 143 6.38 12.22 -2.90
C ALA A 143 7.01 11.05 -2.12
N ALA A 144 8.03 11.31 -1.30
CA ALA A 144 8.62 10.35 -0.36
C ALA A 144 7.76 10.17 0.88
N GLU A 145 6.98 11.19 1.24
CA GLU A 145 6.03 11.18 2.37
C GLU A 145 4.63 10.65 1.97
N PHE A 146 4.45 10.24 0.72
CA PHE A 146 3.19 9.68 0.23
C PHE A 146 2.80 8.42 1.00
N LYS A 147 1.54 8.35 1.44
CA LYS A 147 0.94 7.13 2.01
C LYS A 147 -0.39 6.77 1.38
N ASP A 148 -1.28 7.75 1.22
CA ASP A 148 -2.62 7.57 0.66
C ASP A 148 -3.14 8.80 -0.11
N GLU A 149 -2.29 9.83 -0.27
CA GLU A 149 -2.60 11.09 -0.95
C GLU A 149 -2.53 10.94 -2.48
N THR A 150 -3.37 10.09 -3.07
CA THR A 150 -3.32 9.76 -4.52
C THR A 150 -3.48 10.98 -5.43
N GLY A 151 -4.07 12.07 -4.92
CA GLY A 151 -4.17 13.36 -5.60
C GLY A 151 -2.84 14.12 -5.75
N LEU A 152 -1.79 13.75 -5.01
CA LEU A 152 -0.49 14.42 -5.03
C LEU A 152 0.18 14.36 -6.42
N PHE A 153 0.26 13.17 -7.00
CA PHE A 153 0.93 12.95 -8.28
C PHE A 153 0.27 13.71 -9.45
N PRO A 154 -1.06 13.62 -9.68
CA PRO A 154 -1.70 14.40 -10.73
C PRO A 154 -1.64 15.90 -10.47
N LEU A 155 -1.66 16.35 -9.21
CA LEU A 155 -1.47 17.75 -8.86
C LEU A 155 -0.09 18.27 -9.31
N VAL A 156 0.98 17.59 -8.92
CA VAL A 156 2.36 17.97 -9.30
C VAL A 156 2.55 17.89 -10.81
N ALA A 157 2.09 16.81 -11.45
CA ALA A 157 2.17 16.65 -12.90
C ALA A 157 1.45 17.80 -13.65
N THR A 158 0.26 18.19 -13.18
CA THR A 158 -0.49 19.33 -13.75
C THR A 158 0.33 20.62 -13.65
N ARG A 159 0.94 20.90 -12.49
CA ARG A 159 1.78 22.11 -12.31
C ARG A 159 2.99 22.13 -13.23
N LEU A 160 3.63 20.99 -13.46
CA LEU A 160 4.73 20.87 -14.40
C LEU A 160 4.27 21.08 -15.84
N ILE A 161 3.11 20.54 -16.24
CA ILE A 161 2.53 20.74 -17.57
C ILE A 161 2.15 22.21 -17.80
N ASP A 162 1.46 22.83 -16.85
CA ASP A 162 1.01 24.23 -16.94
C ASP A 162 2.18 25.21 -17.09
N THR A 163 3.35 24.84 -16.55
CA THR A 163 4.58 25.64 -16.63
C THR A 163 5.50 25.23 -17.78
N GLY A 164 5.05 24.33 -18.68
CA GLY A 164 5.80 23.89 -19.86
C GLY A 164 6.90 22.85 -19.59
N ASN A 165 7.01 22.34 -18.36
CA ASN A 165 7.99 21.35 -17.93
C ASN A 165 7.53 19.92 -18.26
N PHE A 166 7.27 19.65 -19.55
CA PHE A 166 6.64 18.42 -20.01
C PHE A 166 7.46 17.17 -19.70
N LYS A 167 8.79 17.21 -19.90
CA LYS A 167 9.67 16.05 -19.62
C LYS A 167 9.64 15.66 -18.14
N GLN A 168 9.68 16.64 -17.26
CA GLN A 168 9.65 16.44 -15.81
C GLN A 168 8.28 15.93 -15.35
N SER A 169 7.20 16.37 -15.99
CA SER A 169 5.84 15.92 -15.65
C SER A 169 5.64 14.41 -15.79
N ILE A 170 6.40 13.74 -16.68
CA ILE A 170 6.31 12.29 -16.93
C ILE A 170 6.56 11.49 -15.64
N GLU A 171 7.49 11.91 -14.77
CA GLU A 171 7.79 11.21 -13.52
C GLU A 171 6.55 11.07 -12.64
N PHE A 172 5.84 12.19 -12.42
CA PHE A 172 4.67 12.23 -11.56
C PHE A 172 3.42 11.67 -12.26
N SER A 173 3.26 11.89 -13.57
CA SER A 173 2.15 11.29 -14.33
C SER A 173 2.23 9.76 -14.36
N ARG A 174 3.43 9.17 -14.46
CA ARG A 174 3.62 7.71 -14.35
C ARG A 174 3.19 7.19 -12.98
N ARG A 175 3.61 7.85 -11.90
CA ARG A 175 3.17 7.49 -10.55
C ARG A 175 1.65 7.59 -10.42
N ALA A 176 1.04 8.64 -10.95
CA ALA A 176 -0.42 8.79 -10.93
C ALA A 176 -1.15 7.61 -11.61
N VAL A 177 -0.60 7.07 -12.71
CA VAL A 177 -1.16 5.88 -13.38
C VAL A 177 -1.05 4.63 -12.52
N PHE A 178 0.10 4.38 -11.89
CA PHE A 178 0.28 3.19 -11.05
C PHE A 178 -0.56 3.23 -9.77
N GLU A 179 -0.68 4.39 -9.14
CA GLU A 179 -1.45 4.56 -7.91
C GLU A 179 -2.97 4.62 -8.15
N SER A 180 -3.39 4.94 -9.37
CA SER A 180 -4.81 4.98 -9.75
C SER A 180 -5.02 4.53 -11.19
N PRO A 181 -4.87 3.22 -11.50
CA PRO A 181 -4.96 2.69 -12.87
C PRO A 181 -6.34 2.81 -13.52
N ALA A 182 -7.36 3.13 -12.73
CA ALA A 182 -8.72 3.37 -13.20
C ALA A 182 -9.03 4.87 -13.42
N ASN A 183 -8.08 5.77 -13.17
CA ASN A 183 -8.28 7.21 -13.30
C ASN A 183 -7.84 7.71 -14.69
N PRO A 184 -8.77 8.07 -15.60
CA PRO A 184 -8.43 8.49 -16.95
C PRO A 184 -7.53 9.74 -16.98
N ARG A 185 -7.70 10.65 -16.01
CA ARG A 185 -6.92 11.88 -15.92
C ARG A 185 -5.42 11.61 -15.77
N ALA A 186 -5.02 10.53 -15.11
CA ALA A 186 -3.61 10.17 -14.98
C ALA A 186 -2.97 9.86 -16.34
N TYR A 187 -3.73 9.17 -17.22
CA TYR A 187 -3.30 8.87 -18.58
C TYR A 187 -3.24 10.12 -19.46
N ASP A 188 -4.18 11.06 -19.31
CA ASP A 188 -4.16 12.34 -20.05
C ASP A 188 -2.94 13.20 -19.72
N LEU A 189 -2.57 13.27 -18.43
CA LEU A 189 -1.36 13.98 -17.98
C LEU A 189 -0.10 13.31 -18.54
N LEU A 190 -0.03 11.98 -18.54
CA LEU A 190 1.10 11.25 -19.10
C LEU A 190 1.19 11.40 -20.62
N GLN A 191 0.04 11.34 -21.31
CA GLN A 191 -0.07 11.58 -22.75
C GLN A 191 0.48 12.95 -23.11
N THR A 192 0.08 13.99 -22.37
CA THR A 192 0.53 15.36 -22.58
C THR A 192 2.03 15.47 -22.36
N GLY A 193 2.55 14.93 -21.25
CA GLY A 193 3.98 14.93 -20.94
C GLY A 193 4.82 14.25 -22.02
N LEU A 194 4.41 13.07 -22.50
CA LEU A 194 5.12 12.32 -23.54
C LEU A 194 5.09 13.03 -24.90
N ILE A 195 3.90 13.43 -25.36
CA ILE A 195 3.77 14.05 -26.70
C ILE A 195 4.48 15.39 -26.76
N LYS A 196 4.33 16.24 -25.74
CA LYS A 196 4.90 17.59 -25.75
C LYS A 196 6.39 17.62 -25.48
N SER A 197 6.93 16.63 -24.75
CA SER A 197 8.37 16.49 -24.59
C SER A 197 9.05 15.82 -25.79
N GLY A 198 8.31 14.98 -26.54
CA GLY A 198 8.87 14.13 -27.59
C GLY A 198 9.80 13.04 -27.04
N ASP A 199 9.76 12.78 -25.72
CA ASP A 199 10.61 11.77 -25.06
C ASP A 199 10.01 10.37 -25.24
N TRP A 200 10.11 9.87 -26.47
CA TRP A 200 9.56 8.56 -26.86
C TRP A 200 10.24 7.41 -26.11
N ASP A 201 11.53 7.55 -25.79
CA ASP A 201 12.28 6.55 -25.03
C ASP A 201 11.73 6.38 -23.61
N ALA A 202 11.36 7.49 -22.94
CA ALA A 202 10.67 7.42 -21.66
C ALA A 202 9.28 6.76 -21.79
N GLY A 203 8.57 7.01 -22.88
CA GLY A 203 7.31 6.35 -23.21
C GLY A 203 7.44 4.85 -23.37
N ASP A 204 8.38 4.39 -24.21
CA ASP A 204 8.62 2.98 -24.48
C ASP A 204 8.99 2.21 -23.19
N LYS A 205 9.86 2.80 -22.35
CA LYS A 205 10.20 2.25 -21.03
C LYS A 205 8.99 2.15 -20.12
N PHE A 206 8.15 3.20 -20.08
CA PHE A 206 6.93 3.19 -19.28
C PHE A 206 5.97 2.09 -19.73
N PHE A 207 5.67 1.96 -21.02
CA PHE A 207 4.73 0.95 -21.49
C PHE A 207 5.20 -0.47 -21.18
N ALA A 208 6.51 -0.74 -21.31
CA ALA A 208 7.08 -2.04 -20.96
C ALA A 208 6.92 -2.38 -19.46
N GLU A 209 7.06 -1.38 -18.57
CA GLU A 209 6.83 -1.55 -17.14
C GLU A 209 5.34 -1.67 -16.81
N ALA A 210 4.52 -0.77 -17.34
CA ALA A 210 3.09 -0.69 -17.05
C ALA A 210 2.37 -1.97 -17.48
N GLN A 211 2.73 -2.56 -18.63
CA GLN A 211 2.17 -3.84 -19.06
C GLN A 211 2.49 -4.98 -18.09
N LYS A 212 3.69 -4.98 -17.47
CA LYS A 212 4.07 -6.04 -16.51
C LYS A 212 3.30 -5.93 -15.19
N GLN A 213 3.01 -4.71 -14.74
CA GLN A 213 2.37 -4.49 -13.44
C GLN A 213 0.84 -4.43 -13.53
N LEU A 214 0.30 -3.82 -14.57
CA LEU A 214 -1.14 -3.58 -14.74
C LEU A 214 -1.81 -4.62 -15.65
N GLY A 215 -1.04 -5.40 -16.41
CA GLY A 215 -1.57 -6.29 -17.42
C GLY A 215 -2.29 -5.55 -18.55
N ASP A 216 -3.26 -6.21 -19.17
CA ASP A 216 -4.09 -5.63 -20.22
C ASP A 216 -5.09 -4.63 -19.63
N ASN A 217 -4.78 -3.35 -19.78
CA ASN A 217 -5.59 -2.23 -19.32
C ASN A 217 -6.02 -1.35 -20.51
N ALA A 218 -7.32 -1.08 -20.64
CA ALA A 218 -7.89 -0.39 -21.79
C ALA A 218 -7.37 1.05 -21.94
N PHE A 219 -7.24 1.80 -20.84
CA PHE A 219 -6.67 3.16 -20.85
C PHE A 219 -5.17 3.16 -21.20
N LEU A 220 -4.41 2.18 -20.72
CA LEU A 220 -3.00 2.03 -21.07
C LEU A 220 -2.81 1.75 -22.57
N LEU A 221 -3.62 0.87 -23.14
CA LEU A 221 -3.60 0.56 -24.57
C LEU A 221 -4.07 1.75 -25.43
N GLN A 222 -5.06 2.52 -24.97
CA GLN A 222 -5.44 3.77 -25.62
C GLN A 222 -4.29 4.78 -25.62
N LEU A 223 -3.64 4.98 -24.47
CA LEU A 223 -2.48 5.87 -24.36
C LEU A 223 -1.37 5.44 -25.33
N LEU A 224 -1.06 4.13 -25.39
CA LEU A 224 -0.09 3.58 -26.33
C LEU A 224 -0.45 3.88 -27.79
N ALA A 225 -1.71 3.69 -28.15
CA ALA A 225 -2.21 3.98 -29.49
C ALA A 225 -2.02 5.44 -29.88
N VAL A 226 -2.37 6.37 -28.97
CA VAL A 226 -2.24 7.81 -29.21
C VAL A 226 -0.77 8.20 -29.36
N VAL A 227 0.10 7.72 -28.47
CA VAL A 227 1.54 8.04 -28.50
C VAL A 227 2.19 7.51 -29.78
N LYS A 228 1.88 6.26 -30.18
CA LYS A 228 2.38 5.68 -31.44
C LYS A 228 1.91 6.46 -32.67
N ALA A 229 0.63 6.83 -32.74
CA ALA A 229 0.10 7.63 -33.84
C ALA A 229 0.81 8.99 -33.92
N LYS A 230 1.11 9.62 -32.78
CA LYS A 230 1.86 10.88 -32.75
C LYS A 230 3.32 10.76 -33.15
N ARG A 231 3.93 9.59 -32.96
CA ARG A 231 5.28 9.25 -33.45
C ARG A 231 5.29 8.82 -34.93
N GLY A 232 4.14 8.62 -35.55
CA GLY A 232 3.99 8.16 -36.94
C GLY A 232 3.97 6.64 -37.12
N ASP A 233 3.95 5.86 -36.03
CA ASP A 233 3.76 4.40 -36.08
C ASP A 233 2.26 4.08 -36.18
N PHE A 234 1.68 4.32 -37.37
CA PHE A 234 0.27 4.03 -37.64
C PHE A 234 -0.09 2.55 -37.53
N PRO A 235 0.70 1.58 -38.04
CA PRO A 235 0.40 0.16 -37.85
C PRO A 235 0.34 -0.24 -36.37
N GLY A 236 1.32 0.19 -35.57
CA GLY A 236 1.33 -0.06 -34.14
C GLY A 236 0.20 0.66 -33.40
N ALA A 237 -0.15 1.88 -33.82
CA ALA A 237 -1.27 2.62 -33.25
C ALA A 237 -2.62 1.92 -33.50
N ALA A 238 -2.84 1.44 -34.73
CA ALA A 238 -4.05 0.69 -35.08
C ALA A 238 -4.18 -0.61 -34.26
N ALA A 239 -3.07 -1.35 -34.10
CA ALA A 239 -3.06 -2.57 -33.31
C ALA A 239 -3.38 -2.30 -31.82
N ALA A 240 -2.78 -1.27 -31.22
CA ALA A 240 -3.04 -0.89 -29.83
C ALA A 240 -4.47 -0.38 -29.63
N ALA A 241 -4.98 0.46 -30.54
CA ALA A 241 -6.34 0.99 -30.48
C ALA A 241 -7.40 -0.11 -30.61
N ALA A 242 -7.19 -1.09 -31.51
CA ALA A 242 -8.09 -2.22 -31.67
C ALA A 242 -8.16 -3.07 -30.39
N LYS A 243 -7.01 -3.32 -29.74
CA LYS A 243 -6.99 -4.03 -28.44
C LYS A 243 -7.67 -3.22 -27.33
N ALA A 244 -7.45 -1.90 -27.27
CA ALA A 244 -8.12 -1.05 -26.30
C ALA A 244 -9.65 -1.13 -26.44
N LEU A 245 -10.17 -1.06 -27.66
CA LEU A 245 -11.60 -1.14 -27.96
C LEU A 245 -12.21 -2.54 -27.75
N ALA A 246 -11.39 -3.59 -27.87
CA ALA A 246 -11.83 -4.94 -27.53
C ALA A 246 -12.06 -5.10 -26.01
N LEU A 247 -11.32 -4.36 -25.18
CA LEU A 247 -11.50 -4.35 -23.72
C LEU A 247 -12.60 -3.37 -23.30
N ASP A 248 -12.62 -2.17 -23.89
CA ASP A 248 -13.63 -1.15 -23.64
C ASP A 248 -14.05 -0.44 -24.94
N PRO A 249 -15.20 -0.83 -25.53
CA PRO A 249 -15.72 -0.23 -26.75
C PRO A 249 -16.12 1.25 -26.61
N ALA A 250 -16.30 1.78 -25.39
CA ALA A 250 -16.72 3.16 -25.15
C ALA A 250 -15.57 4.17 -25.27
N LEU A 251 -14.33 3.71 -25.46
CA LEU A 251 -13.14 4.54 -25.59
C LEU A 251 -13.12 5.32 -26.92
N GLU A 252 -13.77 6.49 -26.91
CA GLU A 252 -13.89 7.34 -28.10
C GLU A 252 -12.53 7.74 -28.70
N GLN A 253 -11.53 8.00 -27.86
CA GLN A 253 -10.23 8.42 -28.34
C GLN A 253 -9.51 7.27 -29.06
N ALA A 254 -9.57 6.05 -28.53
CA ALA A 254 -9.07 4.86 -29.23
C ALA A 254 -9.78 4.66 -30.58
N ALA A 255 -11.10 4.83 -30.65
CA ALA A 255 -11.87 4.76 -31.89
C ALA A 255 -11.43 5.81 -32.92
N LYS A 256 -11.19 7.05 -32.48
CA LYS A 256 -10.67 8.14 -33.33
C LYS A 256 -9.27 7.80 -33.86
N ILE A 257 -8.37 7.32 -33.00
CA ILE A 257 -7.01 6.91 -33.41
C ILE A 257 -7.04 5.74 -34.40
N LEU A 258 -7.89 4.74 -34.20
CA LEU A 258 -8.00 3.60 -35.11
C LEU A 258 -8.42 4.04 -36.53
N LYS A 259 -9.35 5.00 -36.64
CA LYS A 259 -9.75 5.57 -37.93
C LYS A 259 -8.60 6.30 -38.62
N ILE A 260 -7.89 7.16 -37.87
CA ILE A 260 -6.75 7.92 -38.38
C ILE A 260 -5.63 6.97 -38.84
N ALA A 261 -5.29 5.99 -38.01
CA ALA A 261 -4.20 5.06 -38.26
C ALA A 261 -4.47 4.05 -39.39
N LYS A 262 -5.72 3.89 -39.84
CA LYS A 262 -6.07 3.11 -41.03
C LYS A 262 -6.05 3.93 -42.31
N ALA A 263 -6.07 5.26 -42.19
CA ALA A 263 -6.15 6.19 -43.31
C ALA A 263 -4.79 6.78 -43.72
N GLY A 264 -3.80 6.74 -42.82
CA GLY A 264 -2.40 7.10 -43.09
C GLY A 264 -1.52 5.87 -43.23
#